data_AF-A0A1W9N243-F1
#
_entry.id   AF-A0A1W9N243-F1
#
_cell.length_a   1.000
_cell.length_b   1.000
_cell.length_c   1.000
_cell.angle_alpha   90.00
_cell.angle_beta   90.00
_cell.angle_gamma   90.00
#
_symmetry.space_group_name_H-M   'P 1'
#
loop_
_entity.id
_entity.type
_entity.pdbx_description
1 polymer ?
#
loop_
_entity_poly.entity_id
_entity_poly.type
_entity_poly.pdbx_seq_one_letter_code
_entity_poly.pdbx_strand_id
1 'polypeptide(L)'
;MDLNIESDNGGILTLDGELTIACAEELRAMLISALENAGSVHVRFKNINDVDLSCLQIFCSAHRSAIDMNKSLTISRKGSEVFRRAAEAAGFSRKKGCILDFEDSCLWIEGGS
;
A
#
# COMPACT_ATOMS: atom_id res chain seq x y z
N MET A 1 -4.13 -4.26 -12.82
CA MET A 1 -3.98 -4.57 -11.38
C MET A 1 -5.06 -5.58 -10.99
N ASP A 2 -4.79 -6.53 -10.11
CA ASP A 2 -5.73 -7.63 -9.82
C ASP A 2 -5.97 -7.82 -8.32
N LEU A 3 -7.23 -7.93 -7.91
CA LEU A 3 -7.64 -8.18 -6.52
C LEU A 3 -8.15 -9.61 -6.37
N ASN A 4 -7.55 -10.36 -5.45
CA ASN A 4 -8.00 -11.69 -5.05
C ASN A 4 -8.46 -11.65 -3.59
N ILE A 5 -9.71 -12.05 -3.33
CA ILE A 5 -10.27 -12.15 -1.97
C ILE A 5 -10.19 -13.60 -1.52
N GLU A 6 -9.59 -13.83 -0.36
CA GLU A 6 -9.52 -15.14 0.29
C GLU A 6 -10.71 -15.32 1.25
N SER A 7 -11.10 -16.57 1.49
CA SER A 7 -12.34 -16.94 2.20
C SER A 7 -12.40 -16.50 3.67
N ASP A 8 -11.33 -15.93 4.22
CA ASP A 8 -11.17 -15.63 5.65
C ASP A 8 -10.94 -14.12 5.91
N ASN A 9 -11.72 -13.27 5.23
CA ASN A 9 -11.73 -11.79 5.37
C ASN A 9 -10.40 -11.09 4.97
N GLY A 10 -9.49 -11.81 4.33
CA GLY A 10 -8.23 -11.30 3.76
C GLY A 10 -8.32 -11.09 2.25
N GLY A 11 -7.61 -10.09 1.74
CA GLY A 11 -7.49 -9.82 0.31
C GLY A 11 -6.05 -9.55 -0.09
N ILE A 12 -5.65 -10.03 -1.27
CA ILE A 12 -4.35 -9.74 -1.88
C ILE A 12 -4.57 -8.87 -3.12
N LEU A 13 -4.06 -7.64 -3.07
CA LEU A 13 -4.02 -6.75 -4.21
C LEU A 13 -2.65 -6.87 -4.90
N THR A 14 -2.63 -7.45 -6.11
CA THR A 14 -1.40 -7.59 -6.89
C THR A 14 -1.27 -6.44 -7.88
N LEU A 15 -0.13 -5.74 -7.78
CA LEU A 15 0.22 -4.61 -8.63
C LEU A 15 1.38 -5.01 -9.56
N ASP A 16 1.25 -4.67 -10.83
CA ASP A 16 2.18 -5.02 -11.90
C ASP A 16 2.35 -3.84 -12.85
N GLY A 17 3.56 -3.59 -13.35
CA GLY A 17 3.88 -2.44 -14.21
C GLY A 17 4.20 -1.16 -13.45
N GLU A 18 3.75 -0.02 -13.97
CA GLU A 18 4.12 1.31 -13.48
C GLU A 18 3.13 1.81 -12.41
N LEU A 19 3.65 2.44 -11.34
CA LEU A 19 2.87 3.13 -10.31
C LEU A 19 3.13 4.64 -10.39
N THR A 20 2.66 5.27 -11.45
CA THR A 20 2.80 6.71 -11.69
C THR A 20 1.44 7.42 -11.68
N ILE A 21 1.43 8.73 -11.80
CA ILE A 21 0.21 9.53 -11.89
C ILE A 21 -0.78 9.03 -12.98
N ALA A 22 -0.27 8.39 -14.04
CA ALA A 22 -1.11 7.84 -15.11
C ALA A 22 -2.07 6.73 -14.63
N CYS A 23 -1.69 5.98 -13.58
CA CYS A 23 -2.52 4.92 -12.99
C CYS A 23 -3.04 5.27 -11.59
N ALA A 24 -2.88 6.51 -11.14
CA ALA A 24 -3.27 6.97 -9.80
C ALA A 24 -4.75 6.73 -9.49
N GLU A 25 -5.65 7.05 -10.42
CA GLU A 25 -7.10 6.84 -10.24
C GLU A 25 -7.46 5.35 -10.19
N GLU A 26 -6.84 4.52 -11.04
CA GLU A 26 -7.04 3.06 -11.02
C GLU A 26 -6.56 2.47 -9.69
N LEU A 27 -5.35 2.86 -9.24
CA LEU A 27 -4.79 2.43 -7.96
C LEU A 27 -5.70 2.81 -6.80
N ARG A 28 -6.19 4.06 -6.77
CA ARG A 28 -7.13 4.54 -5.76
C ARG A 28 -8.41 3.71 -5.75
N ALA A 29 -9.03 3.50 -6.90
CA ALA A 29 -10.27 2.73 -7.02
C ALA A 29 -10.09 1.28 -6.55
N MET A 30 -8.97 0.65 -6.92
CA MET A 30 -8.63 -0.71 -6.51
C MET A 30 -8.39 -0.83 -5.00
N LEU A 31 -7.69 0.13 -4.39
CA LEU A 31 -7.46 0.14 -2.95
C LEU A 31 -8.77 0.31 -2.17
N ILE A 32 -9.67 1.19 -2.62
CA ILE A 32 -10.99 1.38 -2.02
C ILE A 32 -11.79 0.08 -2.13
N SER A 33 -11.89 -0.49 -3.33
CA SER A 33 -12.62 -1.75 -3.55
C SER A 33 -12.07 -2.90 -2.68
N ALA A 34 -10.75 -3.01 -2.56
CA ALA A 34 -10.13 -4.01 -1.69
C ALA A 34 -10.51 -3.79 -0.21
N LEU A 35 -10.44 -2.55 0.26
CA LEU A 35 -10.80 -2.19 1.63
C LEU A 35 -12.32 -2.24 1.88
N GLU A 36 -13.17 -2.26 0.87
CA GLU A 36 -14.61 -2.51 1.03
C GLU A 36 -14.90 -4.01 1.20
N ASN A 37 -14.18 -4.85 0.45
CA ASN A 37 -14.46 -6.28 0.33
C ASN A 37 -13.65 -7.18 1.29
N ALA A 38 -12.59 -6.68 1.92
CA ALA A 38 -11.78 -7.40 2.91
C ALA A 38 -11.59 -6.58 4.19
N GLY A 39 -11.34 -7.24 5.32
CA GLY A 39 -10.94 -6.62 6.58
C GLY A 39 -9.42 -6.44 6.70
N SER A 40 -8.66 -7.25 5.96
CA SER A 40 -7.20 -7.15 5.84
C SER A 40 -6.79 -7.20 4.37
N VAL A 41 -6.05 -6.20 3.91
CA VAL A 41 -5.55 -6.12 2.53
C VAL A 41 -4.02 -6.16 2.54
N HIS A 42 -3.45 -7.10 1.80
CA HIS A 42 -2.02 -7.18 1.55
C HIS A 42 -1.71 -6.81 0.10
N VAL A 43 -0.91 -5.76 -0.10
CA VAL A 43 -0.45 -5.36 -1.43
C VAL A 43 0.83 -6.11 -1.78
N ARG A 44 0.80 -6.79 -2.92
CA ARG A 44 1.93 -7.53 -3.48
C ARG A 44 2.40 -6.84 -4.76
N PHE A 45 3.69 -6.57 -4.86
CA PHE A 45 4.33 -6.09 -6.08
C PHE A 45 4.84 -7.27 -6.91
N LYS A 46 4.64 -7.21 -8.24
CA LYS A 46 5.13 -8.23 -9.18
C LYS A 46 6.28 -7.68 -10.04
N ASN A 47 6.01 -7.00 -11.15
CA ASN A 47 7.05 -6.38 -11.99
C ASN A 47 6.93 -4.86 -11.97
N ILE A 48 7.13 -4.27 -10.79
CA ILE A 48 7.12 -2.81 -10.65
C ILE A 48 8.43 -2.22 -11.19
N ASN A 49 8.33 -1.36 -12.19
CA ASN A 49 9.47 -0.75 -12.88
C ASN A 49 9.59 0.77 -12.65
N ASP A 50 8.50 1.46 -12.28
CA ASP A 50 8.51 2.88 -11.93
C ASP A 50 7.48 3.20 -10.83
N VAL A 51 7.81 4.16 -9.97
CA VAL A 51 6.95 4.62 -8.86
C VAL A 51 7.16 6.11 -8.62
N ASP A 52 6.08 6.89 -8.63
CA ASP A 52 6.13 8.33 -8.35
C ASP A 52 5.58 8.71 -6.97
N LEU A 53 5.74 9.99 -6.64
CA LEU A 53 5.25 10.58 -5.38
C LEU A 53 3.72 10.46 -5.24
N SER A 54 2.97 10.60 -6.32
CA SER A 54 1.50 10.58 -6.32
C SER A 54 0.98 9.23 -5.83
N CYS A 55 1.55 8.14 -6.34
CA CYS A 55 1.18 6.79 -5.92
C CYS A 55 1.58 6.50 -4.47
N LEU A 56 2.74 6.98 -4.00
CA LEU A 56 3.13 6.88 -2.58
C LEU A 56 2.12 7.60 -1.66
N GLN A 57 1.66 8.78 -2.06
CA GLN A 57 0.65 9.53 -1.31
C GLN A 57 -0.69 8.78 -1.28
N ILE A 58 -1.09 8.13 -2.37
CA ILE A 58 -2.30 7.29 -2.43
C ILE A 58 -2.20 6.13 -1.44
N PHE A 59 -1.08 5.41 -1.37
CA PHE A 59 -0.89 4.37 -0.36
C PHE A 59 -0.99 4.90 1.07
N CYS A 60 -0.39 6.07 1.33
CA CYS A 60 -0.48 6.69 2.64
C CYS A 60 -1.94 7.06 2.98
N SER A 61 -2.69 7.62 2.03
CA SER A 61 -4.11 7.92 2.22
C SER A 61 -4.95 6.67 2.43
N ALA A 62 -4.68 5.60 1.68
CA ALA A 62 -5.39 4.33 1.79
C ALA A 62 -5.13 3.66 3.15
N HIS A 63 -3.89 3.68 3.64
CA HIS A 63 -3.56 3.18 4.98
C HIS A 63 -4.32 3.93 6.08
N ARG A 64 -4.36 5.26 5.99
CA ARG A 64 -5.15 6.08 6.94
C ARG A 64 -6.63 5.73 6.89
N SER A 65 -7.17 5.55 5.68
CA SER A 65 -8.57 5.16 5.49
C SER A 65 -8.86 3.77 6.06
N ALA A 66 -7.92 2.82 5.91
CA ALA A 66 -8.05 1.49 6.51
C ALA A 66 -8.15 1.57 8.04
N ILE A 67 -7.30 2.37 8.69
CA ILE A 67 -7.37 2.62 10.14
C ILE A 67 -8.73 3.19 10.53
N ASP A 68 -9.21 4.23 9.82
CA ASP A 68 -10.52 4.85 10.09
C ASP A 68 -11.68 3.86 9.92
N MET A 69 -11.52 2.85 9.06
CA MET A 69 -12.48 1.76 8.84
C MET A 69 -12.30 0.56 9.79
N ASN A 70 -11.33 0.62 10.72
CA ASN A 70 -10.92 -0.49 11.58
C ASN A 70 -10.50 -1.75 10.79
N LYS A 71 -9.72 -1.52 9.72
CA LYS A 71 -9.17 -2.51 8.78
C LYS A 71 -7.65 -2.36 8.68
N SER A 72 -6.99 -3.37 8.13
CA SER A 72 -5.54 -3.31 7.89
C SER A 72 -5.20 -3.23 6.40
N LEU A 73 -4.16 -2.45 6.10
CA LEU A 73 -3.53 -2.38 4.78
C LEU A 73 -2.02 -2.55 4.98
N THR A 74 -1.45 -3.60 4.41
CA THR A 74 -0.02 -3.91 4.52
C THR A 74 0.62 -4.00 3.13
N ILE A 75 1.92 -3.77 3.03
CA ILE A 75 2.67 -3.83 1.78
C ILE A 75 3.97 -4.60 2.01
N SER A 76 4.26 -5.61 1.20
CA SER A 76 5.57 -6.26 1.24
C SER A 76 6.62 -5.39 0.53
N ARG A 77 7.36 -4.56 1.30
CA ARG A 77 8.44 -3.71 0.75
C ARG A 77 9.60 -4.51 0.17
N LYS A 78 9.81 -5.75 0.64
CA LYS A 78 10.82 -6.69 0.08
C LYS A 78 10.48 -7.12 -1.35
N GLY A 79 9.23 -6.98 -1.78
CA GLY A 79 8.77 -7.37 -3.11
C GLY A 79 9.14 -6.40 -4.24
N SER A 80 9.62 -5.18 -3.94
CA SER A 80 10.04 -4.23 -4.98
C SER A 80 11.09 -3.24 -4.49
N GLU A 81 12.31 -3.35 -5.03
CA GLU A 81 13.38 -2.37 -4.77
C GLU A 81 13.04 -0.99 -5.32
N VAL A 82 12.39 -0.91 -6.49
CA VAL A 82 11.96 0.35 -7.11
C VAL A 82 11.04 1.11 -6.16
N PHE A 83 10.02 0.42 -5.62
CA PHE A 83 9.10 1.01 -4.65
C PHE A 83 9.82 1.49 -3.39
N ARG A 84 10.73 0.65 -2.84
CA ARG A 84 11.51 1.02 -1.66
C ARG A 84 12.34 2.29 -1.90
N ARG A 85 13.05 2.36 -3.02
CA ARG A 85 13.91 3.51 -3.37
C ARG A 85 13.10 4.78 -3.62
N ALA A 86 11.94 4.67 -4.27
CA ALA A 86 11.04 5.80 -4.46
C ALA A 86 10.54 6.34 -3.10
N ALA A 87 10.11 5.46 -2.19
CA ALA A 87 9.67 5.85 -0.85
C ALA A 87 10.79 6.50 -0.02
N GLU A 88 12.02 5.99 -0.10
CA GLU A 88 13.20 6.58 0.55
C GLU A 88 13.53 7.96 -0.03
N ALA A 89 13.61 8.08 -1.35
CA ALA A 89 13.93 9.34 -2.03
C ALA A 89 12.86 10.42 -1.79
N ALA A 90 11.60 10.03 -1.67
CA ALA A 90 10.48 10.93 -1.36
C ALA A 90 10.36 11.28 0.14
N GLY A 91 11.22 10.75 1.01
CA GLY A 91 11.19 11.01 2.45
C GLY A 91 10.04 10.32 3.19
N PHE A 92 9.47 9.25 2.62
CA PHE A 92 8.45 8.46 3.28
C PHE A 92 9.03 7.51 4.32
N SER A 93 10.29 7.05 4.18
CA SER A 93 10.93 6.14 5.15
C SER A 93 10.97 6.75 6.56
N ARG A 94 10.44 6.03 7.56
CA ARG A 94 10.28 6.51 8.93
C ARG A 94 10.72 5.49 9.96
N LYS A 95 11.13 5.98 11.14
CA LYS A 95 11.38 5.14 12.33
C LYS A 95 10.14 4.86 13.17
N LYS A 96 9.06 5.62 12.95
CA LYS A 96 7.77 5.49 13.64
C LYS A 96 6.64 5.66 12.64
N GLY A 97 5.49 5.06 12.94
CA GLY A 97 4.30 5.17 12.12
C GLY A 97 3.76 6.60 11.96
N CYS A 98 2.75 6.75 11.11
CA CYS A 98 2.01 8.00 11.03
C CYS A 98 1.25 8.27 12.33
N ILE A 99 0.76 9.49 12.55
CA ILE A 99 0.07 9.86 13.80
C ILE A 99 -1.18 9.01 14.10
N LEU A 100 -1.74 8.36 13.08
CA LEU A 100 -2.92 7.49 13.21
C LEU A 100 -2.54 6.03 13.48
N ASP A 101 -1.27 5.68 13.35
CA ASP A 101 -0.80 4.31 13.53
C ASP A 101 -0.39 4.07 14.98
N PHE A 102 -1.21 3.31 15.70
CA PHE A 102 -0.98 2.92 17.09
C PHE A 102 -0.46 1.49 17.24
N GLU A 103 -0.43 0.72 16.15
CA GLU A 103 -0.06 -0.71 16.13
C GLU A 103 1.27 -0.96 15.41
N ASP A 104 2.04 0.09 15.12
CA ASP A 104 3.28 0.03 14.33
C ASP A 104 3.07 -0.68 12.96
N SER A 105 1.88 -0.51 12.38
CA SER A 105 1.42 -1.12 11.14
C SER A 105 1.67 -0.24 9.89
N CYS A 106 2.14 0.99 10.11
CA CYS A 106 2.33 1.96 9.04
C CYS A 106 3.31 1.45 7.98
N LEU A 107 2.86 1.54 6.73
CA LEU A 107 3.56 1.14 5.49
C LEU A 107 5.00 1.65 5.36
N TRP A 108 5.31 2.71 6.10
CA TRP A 108 6.52 3.49 5.97
C TRP A 108 7.55 3.26 7.09
N ILE A 109 7.22 2.44 8.09
CA ILE A 109 8.17 2.07 9.15
C ILE A 109 9.31 1.25 8.54
N GLU A 110 10.54 1.62 8.86
CA GLU A 110 11.75 0.88 8.51
C GLU A 110 11.78 -0.48 9.20
N GLY A 111 12.01 -1.55 8.43
CA GLY A 111 12.04 -2.92 8.96
C GLY A 111 10.66 -3.52 9.28
N GLY A 112 9.57 -2.80 9.01
CA GLY A 112 8.21 -3.33 9.10
C GLY A 112 7.97 -4.49 8.13
N SER A 113 7.14 -5.43 8.58
CA SER A 113 6.81 -6.74 7.95
C SER A 113 6.26 -6.64 6.53
#